data_AF-D8KWD0-F1
#
_entry.id   AF-D8KWD0-F1
#
_cell.length_a   1.000
_cell.length_b   1.000
_cell.length_c   1.000
_cell.angle_alpha   90.00
_cell.angle_beta   90.00
_cell.angle_gamma   90.00
#
_symmetry.space_group_name_H-M   'P 1'
#
loop_
_entity.id
_entity.type
_entity.pdbx_description
1 polymer ?
#
loop_
_entity_poly.entity_id
_entity_poly.type
_entity_poly.pdbx_seq_one_letter_code
_entity_poly.pdbx_strand_id
1 'polypeptide(L)'
;PALEIVMGMDDLQVRSAATDIFSYLVEFSPSMVREFVMQEAQQSDDDILLINVVIEQMICDTDPELGGAVQLMGLLRTLIDPENMLATANKTEKSEFLNFFYNHCMHVLTAPLLANTSEDKCEKDAVVGSTKSNTICPDNYQTAQLLALILELLTFCVEHHTYHIKNYIMNKDLLRRVLVLMNSKHTFLALCALRFMRRIIGLKDEFYNRYITKGNLFEPVINALLDNGTRYNLLNSAVIELFEFIRV
;
A
#
# COMPACT_ATOMS: atom_id res chain seq x y z
N PRO A 1 19.63 2.72 16.75
CA PRO A 1 19.49 2.01 18.03
C PRO A 1 18.58 2.71 19.05
N ALA A 2 18.92 3.89 19.60
CA ALA A 2 18.09 4.50 20.65
C ALA A 2 16.69 4.92 20.16
N LEU A 3 16.61 5.54 18.97
CA LEU A 3 15.33 6.02 18.42
C LEU A 3 14.37 4.86 18.11
N GLU A 4 14.87 3.80 17.48
CA GLU A 4 14.17 2.55 17.19
C GLU A 4 13.57 1.91 18.45
N ILE A 5 14.36 1.76 19.51
CA ILE A 5 13.90 1.23 20.81
C ILE A 5 12.75 2.08 21.35
N VAL A 6 12.90 3.40 21.33
CA VAL A 6 11.91 4.36 21.86
C VAL A 6 10.63 4.35 21.01
N MET A 7 10.74 4.18 19.70
CA MET A 7 9.58 3.96 18.82
C MET A 7 8.91 2.60 19.10
N GLY A 8 9.65 1.56 19.49
CA GLY A 8 9.06 0.27 19.87
C GLY A 8 8.36 0.23 21.24
N MET A 9 8.33 1.32 22.02
CA MET A 9 7.75 1.33 23.36
C MET A 9 6.21 1.49 23.35
N ASP A 10 5.52 0.88 24.32
CA ASP A 10 4.04 1.01 24.44
C ASP A 10 3.56 2.41 24.87
N ASP A 11 4.46 3.26 25.36
CA ASP A 11 4.12 4.60 25.84
C ASP A 11 3.87 5.57 24.66
N LEU A 12 2.64 6.07 24.55
CA LEU A 12 2.21 6.97 23.48
C LEU A 12 2.95 8.31 23.47
N GLN A 13 3.28 8.89 24.62
CA GLN A 13 4.00 10.16 24.67
C GLN A 13 5.43 9.99 24.20
N VAL A 14 6.07 8.92 24.66
CA VAL A 14 7.43 8.55 24.26
C VAL A 14 7.49 8.26 22.77
N ARG A 15 6.53 7.49 22.23
CA ARG A 15 6.41 7.25 20.78
C ARG A 15 6.19 8.52 19.98
N SER A 16 5.28 9.40 20.42
CA SER A 16 5.02 10.67 19.74
C SER A 16 6.28 11.52 19.67
N ALA A 17 7.02 11.66 20.77
CA ALA A 17 8.27 12.40 20.80
C ALA A 17 9.34 11.78 19.89
N ALA A 18 9.40 10.45 19.81
CA ALA A 18 10.29 9.75 18.89
C ALA A 18 9.89 9.96 17.43
N THR A 19 8.60 9.93 17.10
CA THR A 19 8.08 10.24 15.77
C THR A 19 8.42 11.67 15.35
N ASP A 20 8.35 12.64 16.26
CA ASP A 20 8.73 14.03 15.98
C ASP A 20 10.24 14.14 15.66
N ILE A 21 11.09 13.49 16.45
CA ILE A 21 12.54 13.43 16.18
C ILE A 21 12.80 12.74 14.84
N PHE A 22 12.14 11.62 14.57
CA PHE A 22 12.27 10.88 13.31
C PHE A 22 11.82 11.73 12.12
N SER A 23 10.73 12.48 12.27
CA SER A 23 10.24 13.43 11.26
C SER A 23 11.31 14.45 10.89
N TYR A 24 11.97 15.06 11.88
CA TYR A 24 13.07 15.99 11.62
C TYR A 24 14.24 15.33 10.89
N LEU A 25 14.62 14.09 11.25
CA LEU A 25 15.70 13.37 10.57
C LEU A 25 15.36 13.08 9.10
N VAL A 26 14.12 12.64 8.83
CA VAL A 26 13.65 12.36 7.47
C VAL A 26 13.52 13.64 6.64
N GLU A 27 13.04 14.74 7.24
CA GLU A 27 12.89 16.03 6.56
C GLU A 27 14.23 16.66 6.19
N PHE A 28 15.20 16.67 7.12
CA PHE A 28 16.48 17.33 6.90
C PHE A 28 17.56 16.45 6.29
N SER A 29 17.48 15.12 6.42
CA SER A 29 18.54 14.21 5.99
C SER A 29 18.03 12.80 5.66
N PRO A 30 17.16 12.64 4.65
CA PRO A 30 16.59 11.34 4.29
C PRO A 30 17.66 10.32 3.89
N SER A 31 18.73 10.72 3.20
CA SER A 31 19.84 9.83 2.85
C SER A 31 20.58 9.26 4.07
N MET A 32 20.74 10.04 5.14
CA MET A 32 21.37 9.55 6.38
C MET A 32 20.52 8.47 7.04
N VAL A 33 19.19 8.65 7.04
CA VAL A 33 18.26 7.64 7.55
C VAL A 33 18.35 6.37 6.69
N ARG A 34 18.37 6.50 5.36
CA ARG A 34 18.51 5.37 4.44
C ARG A 34 19.82 4.60 4.63
N GLU A 35 20.95 5.31 4.79
CA GLU A 35 22.24 4.69 5.07
C GLU A 35 22.23 3.94 6.40
N PHE A 36 21.66 4.53 7.45
CA PHE A 36 21.54 3.89 8.76
C PHE A 36 20.74 2.57 8.69
N VAL A 37 19.55 2.58 8.09
CA VAL A 37 18.69 1.38 8.03
C VAL A 37 19.27 0.28 7.13
N MET A 38 20.04 0.65 6.10
CA MET A 38 20.76 -0.33 5.28
C MET A 38 21.94 -0.97 6.02
N GLN A 39 22.60 -0.25 6.92
CA GLN A 39 23.63 -0.81 7.79
C GLN A 39 23.03 -1.72 8.88
N GLU A 40 21.88 -1.32 9.43
CA GLU A 40 21.11 -2.09 10.40
C GLU A 40 20.69 -3.46 9.85
N ALA A 41 20.27 -3.52 8.59
CA ALA A 41 19.88 -4.75 7.89
C ALA A 41 20.99 -5.80 7.73
N GLN A 42 22.26 -5.40 7.90
CA GLN A 42 23.39 -6.34 7.87
C GLN A 42 23.62 -7.04 9.22
N GLN A 43 23.02 -6.51 10.29
CA GLN A 43 23.30 -6.88 11.68
C GLN A 43 22.08 -7.41 12.43
N SER A 44 20.87 -7.17 11.91
CA SER A 44 19.59 -7.45 12.57
C SER A 44 18.66 -8.28 11.69
N ASP A 45 17.72 -9.00 12.33
CA ASP A 45 16.60 -9.65 11.64
C ASP A 45 15.55 -8.61 11.18
N ASP A 46 14.72 -8.98 10.20
CA ASP A 46 13.74 -8.09 9.56
C ASP A 46 12.77 -7.44 10.58
N ASP A 47 12.34 -8.18 11.60
CA ASP A 47 11.35 -7.72 12.60
C ASP A 47 11.87 -6.58 13.50
N ILE A 48 13.17 -6.29 13.46
CA ILE A 48 13.83 -5.27 14.30
C ILE A 48 14.15 -4.01 13.50
N LEU A 49 13.99 -4.03 12.17
CA LEU A 49 14.36 -2.90 11.32
C LEU A 49 13.52 -1.66 11.64
N LEU A 50 14.16 -0.50 11.76
CA LEU A 50 13.50 0.77 12.08
C LEU A 50 12.33 1.07 11.13
N ILE A 51 12.49 0.77 9.84
CA ILE A 51 11.42 0.96 8.85
C ILE A 51 10.22 0.04 9.13
N ASN A 52 10.45 -1.20 9.58
CA ASN A 52 9.39 -2.12 9.93
C ASN A 52 8.68 -1.68 11.21
N VAL A 53 9.40 -1.20 12.22
CA VAL A 53 8.80 -0.58 13.42
C VAL A 53 7.91 0.61 13.03
N VAL A 54 8.36 1.48 12.12
CA VAL A 54 7.56 2.61 11.61
C VAL A 54 6.31 2.14 10.87
N ILE A 55 6.42 1.12 10.03
CA ILE A 55 5.28 0.52 9.32
C ILE A 55 4.28 -0.09 10.31
N GLU A 56 4.76 -0.83 11.32
CA GLU A 56 3.92 -1.44 12.35
C GLU A 56 3.17 -0.40 13.18
N GLN A 57 3.85 0.68 13.57
CA GLN A 57 3.20 1.81 14.24
C GLN A 57 2.10 2.45 13.38
N MET A 58 2.34 2.60 12.07
CA MET A 58 1.34 3.11 11.13
C MET A 58 0.13 2.17 11.04
N ILE A 59 0.36 0.86 11.02
CA ILE A 59 -0.69 -0.16 10.95
C ILE A 59 -1.49 -0.24 12.25
N CYS A 60 -0.83 -0.06 13.40
CA CYS A 60 -1.41 -0.15 14.73
C CYS A 60 -1.86 1.20 15.30
N ASP A 61 -2.00 2.24 14.48
CA ASP A 61 -2.49 3.53 14.93
C ASP A 61 -3.93 3.42 15.46
N THR A 62 -4.09 3.77 16.73
CA THR A 62 -5.37 3.72 17.44
C THR A 62 -6.17 5.01 17.31
N ASP A 63 -5.60 6.06 16.72
CA ASP A 63 -6.30 7.31 16.49
C ASP A 63 -7.49 7.09 15.53
N PRO A 64 -8.71 7.55 15.89
CA PRO A 64 -9.90 7.37 15.04
C PRO A 64 -9.80 8.01 13.65
N GLU A 65 -8.97 9.05 13.50
CA GLU A 65 -8.71 9.75 12.24
C GLU A 65 -7.44 9.23 11.55
N LEU A 66 -6.73 8.27 12.16
CA LEU A 66 -5.43 7.75 11.71
C LEU A 66 -4.37 8.84 11.54
N GLY A 67 -4.41 9.87 12.39
CA GLY A 67 -3.49 11.02 12.29
C GLY A 67 -2.01 10.62 12.36
N GLY A 68 -1.66 9.69 13.23
CA GLY A 68 -0.30 9.16 13.35
C GLY A 68 0.10 8.33 12.12
N ALA A 69 -0.80 7.49 11.62
CA ALA A 69 -0.56 6.71 10.42
C ALA A 69 -0.36 7.60 9.19
N VAL A 70 -1.12 8.69 9.06
CA VAL A 70 -0.95 9.66 7.97
C VAL A 70 0.42 10.33 8.04
N GLN A 71 0.87 10.74 9.24
CA GLN A 71 2.20 11.31 9.44
C GLN A 71 3.29 10.31 9.06
N LEU A 72 3.24 9.09 9.60
CA LEU A 72 4.23 8.04 9.32
C LEU A 72 4.24 7.61 7.85
N MET A 73 3.07 7.57 7.19
CA MET A 73 2.98 7.33 5.74
C MET A 73 3.72 8.42 4.95
N GLY A 74 3.58 9.69 5.34
CA GLY A 74 4.33 10.79 4.75
C GLY A 74 5.84 10.63 4.89
N LEU A 75 6.33 10.20 6.06
CA LEU A 75 7.75 9.94 6.29
C LEU A 75 8.25 8.75 5.45
N LEU A 76 7.50 7.65 5.42
CA LEU A 76 7.80 6.49 4.59
C LEU A 76 7.85 6.86 3.10
N ARG A 77 6.89 7.67 2.62
CA ARG A 77 6.87 8.18 1.25
C ARG A 77 8.12 8.97 0.92
N THR A 78 8.54 9.88 1.80
CA THR A 78 9.80 10.63 1.63
C THR A 78 10.99 9.68 1.57
N LEU A 79 11.08 8.68 2.44
CA LEU A 79 12.21 7.74 2.42
C LEU A 79 12.27 6.88 1.17
N ILE A 80 11.12 6.48 0.61
CA ILE A 80 11.08 5.63 -0.59
C ILE A 80 11.04 6.42 -1.91
N ASP A 81 11.01 7.75 -1.87
CA ASP A 81 10.92 8.57 -3.08
C ASP A 81 12.25 8.61 -3.86
N PRO A 82 12.34 7.98 -5.06
CA PRO A 82 13.57 7.97 -5.84
C PRO A 82 14.03 9.37 -6.29
N GLU A 83 13.17 10.39 -6.32
CA GLU A 83 13.54 11.74 -6.73
C GLU A 83 14.47 12.42 -5.71
N ASN A 84 14.42 12.02 -4.44
CA ASN A 84 15.35 12.50 -3.41
C ASN A 84 16.54 11.56 -3.17
N MET A 85 16.66 10.47 -3.95
CA MET A 85 17.80 9.56 -3.93
C MET A 85 18.83 10.08 -4.92
N LEU A 86 19.69 10.99 -4.45
CA LEU A 86 20.69 11.64 -5.30
C LEU A 86 21.59 10.60 -5.97
N ALA A 87 21.99 10.89 -7.20
CA ALA A 87 23.12 10.21 -7.80
C ALA A 87 24.40 10.64 -7.06
N THR A 88 24.70 9.99 -5.94
CA THR A 88 26.04 10.05 -5.35
C THR A 88 27.07 9.57 -6.38
N ALA A 89 28.36 9.84 -6.15
CA ALA A 89 29.42 9.38 -7.05
C ALA A 89 29.36 7.86 -7.34
N ASN A 90 28.69 7.10 -6.47
CA ASN A 90 28.50 5.66 -6.58
C ASN A 90 27.21 5.23 -7.35
N LYS A 91 26.29 6.12 -7.74
CA LYS A 91 25.08 5.85 -8.55
C LYS A 91 24.14 4.72 -8.07
N THR A 92 24.40 4.09 -6.91
CA THR A 92 23.71 2.86 -6.51
C THR A 92 22.68 3.04 -5.40
N GLU A 93 22.69 4.16 -4.67
CA GLU A 93 21.80 4.40 -3.50
C GLU A 93 20.34 4.08 -3.82
N LYS A 94 19.81 4.59 -4.94
CA LYS A 94 18.43 4.31 -5.37
C LYS A 94 18.16 2.81 -5.52
N SER A 95 19.03 2.09 -6.24
CA SER A 95 18.81 0.67 -6.50
C SER A 95 19.01 -0.17 -5.24
N GLU A 96 19.99 0.17 -4.41
CA GLU A 96 20.31 -0.54 -3.18
C GLU A 96 19.20 -0.37 -2.14
N PHE A 97 18.76 0.88 -1.91
CA PHE A 97 17.71 1.15 -0.94
C PHE A 97 16.36 0.58 -1.38
N LEU A 98 15.98 0.71 -2.66
CA LEU A 98 14.75 0.08 -3.14
C LEU A 98 14.84 -1.45 -3.08
N ASN A 99 15.98 -2.06 -3.40
CA ASN A 99 16.15 -3.50 -3.20
C ASN A 99 15.96 -3.90 -1.73
N PHE A 100 16.58 -3.16 -0.80
CA PHE A 100 16.38 -3.34 0.62
C PHE A 100 14.89 -3.26 1.00
N PHE A 101 14.22 -2.17 0.64
CA PHE A 101 12.81 -1.95 1.00
C PHE A 101 11.89 -3.06 0.49
N TYR A 102 12.07 -3.50 -0.76
CA TYR A 102 11.22 -4.55 -1.34
C TYR A 102 11.49 -5.94 -0.76
N ASN A 103 12.71 -6.22 -0.33
CA ASN A 103 13.07 -7.50 0.27
C ASN A 103 12.61 -7.59 1.74
N HIS A 104 12.80 -6.52 2.51
CA HIS A 104 12.68 -6.56 3.97
C HIS A 104 11.44 -5.85 4.52
N CYS A 105 10.86 -4.89 3.79
CA CYS A 105 9.82 -4.01 4.36
C CYS A 105 8.47 -4.09 3.65
N MET A 106 8.48 -4.28 2.33
CA MET A 106 7.26 -4.25 1.50
C MET A 106 6.23 -5.32 1.90
N HIS A 107 6.69 -6.45 2.41
CA HIS A 107 5.79 -7.51 2.89
C HIS A 107 5.06 -7.12 4.19
N VAL A 108 5.72 -6.37 5.08
CA VAL A 108 5.10 -5.83 6.31
C VAL A 108 4.06 -4.78 5.92
N LEU A 109 4.42 -3.83 5.04
CA LEU A 109 3.53 -2.77 4.55
C LEU A 109 2.24 -3.32 3.93
N THR A 110 2.34 -4.39 3.14
CA THR A 110 1.20 -4.96 2.40
C THR A 110 0.46 -6.05 3.16
N ALA A 111 0.96 -6.49 4.32
CA ALA A 111 0.32 -7.56 5.10
C ALA A 111 -1.15 -7.27 5.43
N PRO A 112 -1.56 -6.06 5.89
CA PRO A 112 -2.97 -5.77 6.16
C PRO A 112 -3.85 -5.87 4.91
N LEU A 113 -3.34 -5.42 3.76
CA LEU A 113 -4.03 -5.48 2.48
C LEU A 113 -4.26 -6.94 2.05
N LEU A 114 -3.21 -7.76 2.10
CA LEU A 114 -3.28 -9.17 1.72
C LEU A 114 -4.19 -9.97 2.68
N ALA A 115 -4.13 -9.68 3.98
CA ALA A 115 -5.00 -10.32 4.98
C ALA A 115 -6.48 -9.99 4.77
N ASN A 116 -6.81 -8.76 4.35
CA ASN A 116 -8.18 -8.32 4.10
C ASN A 116 -8.73 -8.68 2.71
N THR A 117 -7.89 -9.26 1.84
CA THR A 117 -8.25 -9.67 0.46
C THR A 117 -7.94 -11.14 0.19
N SER A 118 -7.69 -11.90 1.25
CA SER A 118 -7.53 -13.35 1.22
C SER A 118 -8.90 -14.02 1.02
N GLU A 119 -8.94 -15.07 0.19
CA GLU A 119 -10.18 -15.80 -0.13
C GLU A 119 -10.68 -16.64 1.05
N ASP A 120 -9.80 -16.99 2.01
CA ASP A 120 -10.04 -17.92 3.11
C ASP A 120 -11.01 -17.42 4.21
N LYS A 121 -11.40 -16.14 4.20
CA LYS A 121 -12.33 -15.61 5.22
C LYS A 121 -13.79 -16.06 5.02
N CYS A 122 -14.09 -16.88 4.02
CA CYS A 122 -15.47 -17.20 3.61
C CYS A 122 -16.04 -18.55 4.07
N GLU A 123 -15.31 -19.43 4.77
CA GLU A 123 -15.81 -20.82 4.95
C GLU A 123 -16.28 -21.22 6.35
N LYS A 124 -16.06 -20.44 7.43
CA LYS A 124 -16.37 -20.94 8.79
C LYS A 124 -17.71 -20.53 9.41
N ASP A 125 -18.44 -19.56 8.85
CA ASP A 125 -19.69 -19.08 9.46
C ASP A 125 -20.94 -19.17 8.55
N ALA A 126 -20.88 -19.90 7.42
CA ALA A 126 -22.04 -20.11 6.55
C ALA A 126 -22.99 -21.20 7.10
N VAL A 127 -23.61 -20.94 8.26
CA VAL A 127 -24.81 -21.65 8.69
C VAL A 127 -26.01 -21.14 7.89
N VAL A 128 -26.49 -22.01 7.00
CA VAL A 128 -27.84 -22.13 6.43
C VAL A 128 -28.68 -20.84 6.30
N GLY A 129 -28.81 -20.36 5.06
CA GLY A 129 -29.99 -19.64 4.60
C GLY A 129 -29.90 -18.11 4.61
N SER A 130 -29.03 -17.52 3.78
CA SER A 130 -29.16 -16.13 3.34
C SER A 130 -28.46 -15.92 2.00
N THR A 131 -29.05 -15.06 1.19
CA THR A 131 -28.57 -14.55 -0.11
C THR A 131 -27.06 -14.39 -0.19
N LYS A 132 -26.46 -14.92 -1.27
CA LYS A 132 -25.05 -14.77 -1.64
C LYS A 132 -24.64 -13.30 -1.65
N SER A 133 -24.11 -12.80 -0.55
CA SER A 133 -23.25 -11.63 -0.52
C SER A 133 -21.97 -12.07 0.17
N ASN A 134 -21.02 -12.55 -0.63
CA ASN A 134 -19.66 -12.80 -0.20
C ASN A 134 -18.99 -11.45 0.05
N THR A 135 -19.33 -10.75 1.13
CA THR A 135 -18.71 -9.48 1.50
C THR A 135 -17.38 -9.74 2.19
N ILE A 136 -16.38 -10.15 1.40
CA ILE A 136 -14.97 -10.17 1.81
C ILE A 136 -14.45 -8.73 1.69
N CYS A 137 -14.92 -7.83 2.53
CA CYS A 137 -14.46 -6.44 2.54
C CYS A 137 -14.38 -5.92 3.98
N PRO A 138 -13.44 -5.00 4.27
CA PRO A 138 -13.30 -4.44 5.60
C PRO A 138 -14.58 -3.73 6.01
N ASP A 139 -15.28 -4.30 6.99
CA ASP A 139 -16.51 -3.72 7.51
C ASP A 139 -16.27 -2.52 8.45
N ASN A 140 -15.04 -2.35 8.94
CA ASN A 140 -14.66 -1.22 9.78
C ASN A 140 -14.08 -0.07 8.93
N TYR A 141 -14.60 1.14 9.16
CA TYR A 141 -14.17 2.38 8.50
C TYR A 141 -12.66 2.63 8.69
N GLN A 142 -12.13 2.40 9.89
CA GLN A 142 -10.71 2.58 10.18
C GLN A 142 -9.83 1.63 9.35
N THR A 143 -10.24 0.36 9.20
CA THR A 143 -9.54 -0.58 8.31
C THR A 143 -9.61 -0.11 6.86
N ALA A 144 -10.76 0.39 6.41
CA ALA A 144 -10.87 0.93 5.05
C ALA A 144 -9.97 2.16 4.82
N GLN A 145 -9.81 3.04 5.81
CA GLN A 145 -8.87 4.16 5.75
C GLN A 145 -7.41 3.68 5.70
N LEU A 146 -7.02 2.73 6.56
CA LEU A 146 -5.67 2.17 6.54
C LEU A 146 -5.33 1.52 5.19
N LEU A 147 -6.26 0.72 4.64
CA LEU A 147 -6.06 0.14 3.30
C LEU A 147 -5.97 1.21 2.20
N ALA A 148 -6.70 2.32 2.33
CA ALA A 148 -6.57 3.43 1.40
C ALA A 148 -5.20 4.10 1.47
N LEU A 149 -4.63 4.29 2.67
CA LEU A 149 -3.27 4.82 2.86
C LEU A 149 -2.22 3.89 2.24
N ILE A 150 -2.32 2.58 2.48
CA ILE A 150 -1.43 1.58 1.87
C ILE A 150 -1.55 1.62 0.34
N LEU A 151 -2.76 1.67 -0.20
CA LEU A 151 -2.98 1.77 -1.65
C LEU A 151 -2.45 3.05 -2.26
N GLU A 152 -2.50 4.17 -1.54
CA GLU A 152 -1.91 5.42 -2.00
C GLU A 152 -0.39 5.29 -2.12
N LEU A 153 0.27 4.72 -1.10
CA LEU A 153 1.72 4.49 -1.14
C LEU A 153 2.11 3.46 -2.21
N LEU A 154 1.32 2.41 -2.41
CA LEU A 154 1.50 1.46 -3.50
C LEU A 154 1.30 2.10 -4.88
N THR A 155 0.32 3.00 -5.01
CA THR A 155 0.11 3.76 -6.25
C THR A 155 1.32 4.61 -6.56
N PHE A 156 1.87 5.32 -5.56
CA PHE A 156 3.15 6.02 -5.66
C PHE A 156 4.28 5.09 -6.13
N CYS A 157 4.40 3.90 -5.53
CA CYS A 157 5.41 2.92 -5.95
C CYS A 157 5.25 2.53 -7.43
N VAL A 158 4.02 2.35 -7.93
CA VAL A 158 3.75 2.03 -9.35
C VAL A 158 4.31 3.10 -10.28
N GLU A 159 4.24 4.37 -9.90
CA GLU A 159 4.71 5.48 -10.73
C GLU A 159 6.23 5.61 -10.73
N HIS A 160 6.87 5.32 -9.60
CA HIS A 160 8.25 5.73 -9.36
C HIS A 160 9.26 4.57 -9.24
N HIS A 161 8.85 3.36 -8.85
CA HIS A 161 9.78 2.27 -8.50
C HIS A 161 10.06 1.31 -9.66
N THR A 162 9.55 1.57 -10.86
CA THR A 162 9.90 0.87 -12.11
C THR A 162 9.81 -0.66 -12.02
N TYR A 163 10.92 -1.40 -12.09
CA TYR A 163 10.94 -2.85 -12.08
C TYR A 163 10.71 -3.45 -10.68
N HIS A 164 11.04 -2.76 -9.59
CA HIS A 164 10.87 -3.29 -8.24
C HIS A 164 9.39 -3.53 -7.92
N ILE A 165 8.54 -2.52 -8.14
CA ILE A 165 7.09 -2.64 -7.96
C ILE A 165 6.48 -3.66 -8.91
N LYS A 166 6.97 -3.72 -10.16
CA LYS A 166 6.51 -4.66 -11.17
C LYS A 166 6.74 -6.10 -10.73
N ASN A 167 7.95 -6.41 -10.30
CA ASN A 167 8.27 -7.74 -9.79
C ASN A 167 7.39 -8.09 -8.59
N TYR A 168 7.16 -7.15 -7.69
CA TYR A 168 6.31 -7.37 -6.52
C TYR A 168 4.85 -7.64 -6.90
N ILE A 169 4.25 -6.80 -7.76
CA ILE A 169 2.87 -6.97 -8.23
C ILE A 169 2.67 -8.34 -8.89
N MET A 170 3.59 -8.72 -9.76
CA MET A 170 3.52 -9.98 -10.50
C MET A 170 3.70 -11.19 -9.58
N ASN A 171 4.66 -11.14 -8.65
CA ASN A 171 4.97 -12.26 -7.76
C ASN A 171 3.90 -12.49 -6.68
N LYS A 172 3.23 -11.44 -6.22
CA LYS A 172 2.20 -11.52 -5.16
C LYS A 172 0.76 -11.55 -5.68
N ASP A 173 0.56 -11.54 -7.00
CA ASP A 173 -0.75 -11.35 -7.63
C ASP A 173 -1.50 -10.12 -7.06
N LEU A 174 -0.74 -9.04 -6.83
CA LEU A 174 -1.19 -7.93 -5.98
C LEU A 174 -2.39 -7.19 -6.55
N LEU A 175 -2.43 -6.96 -7.87
CA LEU A 175 -3.56 -6.24 -8.48
C LEU A 175 -4.87 -7.03 -8.31
N ARG A 176 -4.84 -8.37 -8.49
CA ARG A 176 -6.02 -9.20 -8.22
C ARG A 176 -6.49 -9.04 -6.78
N ARG A 177 -5.57 -9.07 -5.82
CA ARG A 177 -5.86 -8.86 -4.39
C ARG A 177 -6.50 -7.49 -4.16
N VAL A 178 -5.90 -6.43 -4.71
CA VAL A 178 -6.44 -5.05 -4.60
C VAL A 178 -7.86 -4.94 -5.18
N LEU A 179 -8.13 -5.60 -6.30
CA LEU A 179 -9.43 -5.52 -6.98
C LEU A 179 -10.58 -6.18 -6.22
N VAL A 180 -10.30 -7.01 -5.20
CA VAL A 180 -11.33 -7.48 -4.25
C VAL A 180 -12.02 -6.28 -3.57
N LEU A 181 -11.28 -5.19 -3.33
CA LEU A 181 -11.76 -3.98 -2.68
C LEU A 181 -12.76 -3.17 -3.53
N MET A 182 -12.94 -3.51 -4.81
CA MET A 182 -14.02 -2.95 -5.64
C MET A 182 -15.41 -3.24 -5.05
N ASN A 183 -15.54 -4.29 -4.24
CA ASN A 183 -16.77 -4.68 -3.55
C ASN A 183 -16.94 -4.00 -2.17
N SER A 184 -16.07 -3.06 -1.81
CA SER A 184 -16.15 -2.38 -0.52
C SER A 184 -17.40 -1.51 -0.43
N LYS A 185 -18.07 -1.55 0.73
CA LYS A 185 -19.16 -0.61 1.06
C LYS A 185 -18.67 0.84 1.15
N HIS A 186 -17.38 1.04 1.37
CA HIS A 186 -16.73 2.34 1.43
C HIS A 186 -16.26 2.76 0.04
N THR A 187 -17.05 3.61 -0.63
CA THR A 187 -16.78 4.02 -2.02
C THR A 187 -15.39 4.63 -2.22
N PHE A 188 -14.85 5.36 -1.23
CA PHE A 188 -13.50 5.93 -1.34
C PHE A 188 -12.42 4.84 -1.49
N LEU A 189 -12.58 3.68 -0.83
CA LEU A 189 -11.62 2.59 -0.92
C LEU A 189 -11.68 1.91 -2.30
N ALA A 190 -12.90 1.70 -2.83
CA ALA A 190 -13.08 1.19 -4.19
C ALA A 190 -12.46 2.14 -5.24
N LEU A 191 -12.60 3.46 -5.04
CA LEU A 191 -11.95 4.47 -5.88
C LEU A 191 -10.41 4.42 -5.81
N CYS A 192 -9.84 4.15 -4.63
CA CYS A 192 -8.39 3.94 -4.49
C CYS A 192 -7.92 2.69 -5.26
N ALA A 193 -8.65 1.58 -5.17
CA ALA A 193 -8.34 0.36 -5.93
C ALA A 193 -8.42 0.59 -7.45
N LEU A 194 -9.46 1.31 -7.90
CA LEU A 194 -9.61 1.68 -9.30
C LEU A 194 -8.47 2.59 -9.78
N ARG A 195 -8.07 3.58 -8.97
CA ARG A 195 -6.93 4.47 -9.26
C ARG A 195 -5.61 3.68 -9.38
N PHE A 196 -5.40 2.71 -8.49
CA PHE A 196 -4.23 1.82 -8.55
C PHE A 196 -4.18 1.04 -9.87
N MET A 197 -5.30 0.40 -10.26
CA MET A 197 -5.42 -0.30 -11.55
C MET A 197 -5.17 0.65 -12.74
N ARG A 198 -5.81 1.82 -12.70
CA ARG A 198 -5.68 2.87 -13.71
C ARG A 198 -4.23 3.32 -13.89
N ARG A 199 -3.46 3.39 -12.81
CA ARG A 199 -2.04 3.76 -12.85
C ARG A 199 -1.18 2.66 -13.48
N ILE A 200 -1.43 1.40 -13.14
CA ILE A 200 -0.77 0.25 -13.76
C ILE A 200 -1.01 0.20 -15.27
N ILE A 201 -2.27 0.36 -15.70
CA ILE A 201 -2.64 0.41 -17.14
C ILE A 201 -1.93 1.57 -17.84
N GLY A 202 -1.83 2.72 -17.17
CA GLY A 202 -1.15 3.91 -17.68
C GLY A 202 0.33 3.72 -17.98
N LEU A 203 0.98 2.69 -17.43
CA LEU A 203 2.37 2.36 -17.76
C LEU A 203 2.52 1.76 -19.17
N LYS A 204 1.42 1.32 -19.80
CA LYS A 204 1.39 0.71 -21.15
C LYS A 204 2.38 -0.46 -21.33
N ASP A 205 2.68 -1.19 -20.25
CA ASP A 205 3.60 -2.32 -20.23
C ASP A 205 2.91 -3.63 -20.65
N GLU A 206 3.52 -4.38 -21.58
CA GLU A 206 2.93 -5.61 -22.13
C GLU A 206 2.75 -6.73 -21.10
N PHE A 207 3.61 -6.83 -20.09
CA PHE A 207 3.47 -7.86 -19.06
C PHE A 207 2.26 -7.57 -18.17
N TYR A 208 2.03 -6.30 -17.80
CA TYR A 208 0.81 -5.92 -17.09
C TYR A 208 -0.43 -6.14 -17.94
N ASN A 209 -0.41 -5.74 -19.22
CA ASN A 209 -1.55 -5.96 -20.11
C ASN A 209 -1.91 -7.45 -20.22
N ARG A 210 -0.90 -8.31 -20.37
CA ARG A 210 -1.09 -9.76 -20.41
C ARG A 210 -1.60 -10.32 -19.08
N TYR A 211 -1.06 -9.84 -17.96
CA TYR A 211 -1.50 -10.23 -16.63
C TYR A 211 -2.98 -9.86 -16.39
N ILE A 212 -3.37 -8.63 -16.71
CA ILE A 212 -4.74 -8.13 -16.58
C ILE A 212 -5.71 -8.92 -17.45
N THR A 213 -5.36 -9.12 -18.73
CA THR A 213 -6.23 -9.82 -19.69
C THR A 213 -6.37 -11.30 -19.39
N LYS A 214 -5.26 -12.02 -19.16
CA LYS A 214 -5.29 -13.44 -18.80
C LYS A 214 -5.94 -13.69 -17.44
N GLY A 215 -5.81 -12.74 -16.53
CA GLY A 215 -6.36 -12.84 -15.19
C GLY A 215 -7.83 -12.44 -15.07
N ASN A 216 -8.46 -11.98 -16.16
CA ASN A 216 -9.80 -11.38 -16.18
C ASN A 216 -9.97 -10.22 -15.17
N LEU A 217 -8.94 -9.40 -14.99
CA LEU A 217 -8.91 -8.41 -13.90
C LEU A 217 -9.84 -7.20 -14.12
N PHE A 218 -10.52 -7.10 -15.26
CA PHE A 218 -11.60 -6.13 -15.45
C PHE A 218 -12.93 -6.58 -14.84
N GLU A 219 -13.11 -7.87 -14.57
CA GLU A 219 -14.38 -8.41 -14.06
C GLU A 219 -14.82 -7.76 -12.74
N PRO A 220 -13.98 -7.60 -11.69
CA PRO A 220 -14.40 -6.91 -10.47
C PRO A 220 -14.83 -5.45 -10.70
N VAL A 221 -14.23 -4.77 -11.68
CA VAL A 221 -14.57 -3.39 -12.02
C VAL A 221 -15.92 -3.32 -12.73
N ILE A 222 -16.17 -4.23 -13.67
CA ILE A 222 -17.44 -4.31 -14.39
C ILE A 222 -18.57 -4.72 -13.45
N ASN A 223 -18.34 -5.70 -12.57
CA ASN A 223 -19.32 -6.13 -11.59
C ASN A 223 -19.70 -4.97 -10.65
N ALA A 224 -18.71 -4.24 -10.13
CA ALA A 224 -18.98 -3.06 -9.31
C ALA A 224 -19.80 -1.97 -10.05
N LEU A 225 -19.55 -1.78 -11.34
CA LEU A 225 -20.35 -0.86 -12.18
C LEU A 225 -21.80 -1.34 -12.32
N LEU A 226 -22.01 -2.64 -12.61
CA LEU A 226 -23.33 -3.23 -12.77
C LEU A 226 -24.13 -3.19 -11.46
N ASP A 227 -23.49 -3.47 -10.33
CA ASP A 227 -24.10 -3.45 -8.99
C ASP A 227 -24.49 -2.03 -8.55
N ASN A 228 -23.75 -1.00 -8.99
CA ASN A 228 -24.13 0.40 -8.77
C ASN A 228 -25.32 0.85 -9.63
N GLY A 229 -25.66 0.10 -10.68
CA GLY A 229 -26.78 0.37 -11.57
C GLY A 229 -26.72 1.75 -12.23
N THR A 230 -27.88 2.37 -12.42
CA THR A 230 -28.01 3.68 -13.10
C THR A 230 -27.69 4.89 -12.20
N ARG A 231 -27.06 4.69 -11.04
CA ARG A 231 -26.72 5.78 -10.13
C ARG A 231 -25.60 6.63 -10.74
N TYR A 232 -25.84 7.93 -10.93
CA TYR A 232 -24.78 8.85 -11.31
C TYR A 232 -23.97 9.21 -10.07
N ASN A 233 -22.90 8.45 -9.80
CA ASN A 233 -22.01 8.69 -8.67
C ASN A 233 -20.55 8.73 -9.13
N LEU A 234 -19.67 9.12 -8.20
CA LEU A 234 -18.24 9.28 -8.46
C LEU A 234 -17.58 7.98 -8.94
N LEU A 235 -18.01 6.83 -8.44
CA LEU A 235 -17.47 5.53 -8.84
C LEU A 235 -17.81 5.22 -10.30
N ASN A 236 -19.07 5.41 -10.71
CA ASN A 236 -19.48 5.23 -12.10
C ASN A 236 -18.72 6.18 -13.05
N SER A 237 -18.56 7.45 -12.65
CA SER A 237 -17.75 8.40 -13.43
C SER A 237 -16.28 7.96 -13.56
N ALA A 238 -15.67 7.46 -12.49
CA ALA A 238 -14.29 6.99 -12.51
C ALA A 238 -14.11 5.71 -13.35
N VAL A 239 -15.07 4.78 -13.31
CA VAL A 239 -15.03 3.57 -14.15
C VAL A 239 -15.15 3.93 -15.64
N ILE A 240 -16.03 4.87 -15.98
CA ILE A 240 -16.15 5.37 -17.35
C ILE A 240 -14.84 6.03 -17.80
N GLU A 241 -14.23 6.90 -16.98
CA GLU A 241 -12.91 7.48 -17.28
C GLU A 241 -11.84 6.41 -17.54
N LEU A 242 -11.81 5.33 -16.75
CA LEU A 242 -10.85 4.25 -16.96
C LEU A 242 -11.01 3.62 -18.35
N PHE A 243 -12.25 3.31 -18.77
CA PHE A 243 -12.49 2.72 -20.09
C PHE A 243 -12.24 3.71 -21.23
N GLU A 244 -12.55 4.99 -21.04
CA GLU A 244 -12.18 6.05 -21.99
C GLU A 244 -10.67 6.17 -22.12
N PHE A 245 -9.93 6.12 -21.00
CA PHE A 245 -8.48 6.15 -20.99
C PHE A 245 -7.85 4.98 -21.76
N ILE A 246 -8.39 3.77 -21.60
CA ILE A 246 -7.91 2.57 -22.32
C ILE A 246 -8.11 2.72 -23.84
N ARG A 247 -9.15 3.44 -24.27
CA ARG A 247 -9.44 3.65 -25.69
C ARG A 247 -8.40 4.52 -26.40
N VAL A 248 -7.61 5.31 -25.66
CA VAL A 248 -6.67 6.34 -26.17
C VAL A 248 -5.21 5.87 -26.16
#